data_AF-A0A1X2FDS6-F1
#
_entry.id   AF-A0A1X2FDS6-F1
#
_cell.length_a   1.000
_cell.length_b   1.000
_cell.length_c   1.000
_cell.angle_alpha   90.00
_cell.angle_beta   90.00
_cell.angle_gamma   90.00
#
_symmetry.space_group_name_H-M   'P 1'
#
loop_
_entity.id
_entity.type
_entity.pdbx_description
1 polymer ?
#
loop_
_entity_poly.entity_id
_entity_poly.type
_entity_poly.pdbx_seq_one_letter_code
_entity_poly.pdbx_strand_id
1 'polypeptide(L)'
;MAKRTASVLGGVALTMVATLGVTQPVTTVQLAALIIGASSTNPSGDGVEDFYGGLYQQGPGETVVANFFTGPPGIYRAIYDNRDDDDNVVLTSGWGAANTSLLLSYLKATNDPVLADPNLYVLDNNVASPNGGFGTRLPAFAVIGVNPIPTPTDPGVPVVNVVYEYDINSNIPAYLWNAPAMANSLMAYFERRLNQESLDFPIDADGQVRDCDAACEATLDSGGTIERTMADGQTVRISRVDDTTYVGYESTNLPLVAPLRALGEPGNRLADAVTPALRAAVDYGYPDNDPLANPDKYVSARLVPTRQETERFVDEFRAGIDEGVEILRGDDESSTVTRPRVRKSLDFSPKSSRDSKPRRPEAAMVESVVEGVREMVERLKVERPDQSSTPAESPEPSAQPAGD
;
A
#
# COMPACT_ATOMS: atom_id res chain seq x y z
N MET A 1 59.83 -36.67 24.00
CA MET A 1 60.59 -35.42 24.22
C MET A 1 60.86 -34.74 22.88
N ALA A 2 60.25 -33.57 22.70
CA ALA A 2 60.58 -32.42 21.85
C ALA A 2 61.51 -32.53 20.62
N LYS A 3 61.03 -32.03 19.46
CA LYS A 3 61.35 -30.72 18.82
C LYS A 3 60.77 -30.70 17.37
N ARG A 4 59.92 -29.71 17.00
CA ARG A 4 60.21 -28.46 16.23
C ARG A 4 60.95 -28.74 14.91
N THR A 5 60.64 -28.24 13.71
CA THR A 5 60.04 -26.98 13.20
C THR A 5 59.94 -27.15 11.66
N ALA A 6 58.81 -26.84 10.99
CA ALA A 6 58.50 -25.63 10.20
C ALA A 6 59.31 -25.36 8.90
N SER A 7 58.56 -25.07 7.81
CA SER A 7 58.81 -24.17 6.64
C SER A 7 58.65 -24.86 5.28
N VAL A 8 58.16 -24.29 4.18
CA VAL A 8 57.57 -22.99 3.74
C VAL A 8 57.12 -23.24 2.28
N LEU A 9 55.97 -22.70 1.84
CA LEU A 9 55.60 -22.30 0.45
C LEU A 9 54.07 -22.16 0.42
N GLY A 10 53.42 -21.07 0.00
CA GLY A 10 53.83 -19.80 -0.56
C GLY A 10 52.58 -18.91 -0.57
N GLY A 11 52.75 -17.62 -0.30
CA GLY A 11 51.65 -16.66 -0.22
C GLY A 11 51.19 -16.16 -1.60
N VAL A 12 49.89 -16.01 -1.73
CA VAL A 12 49.28 -15.05 -2.66
C VAL A 12 48.43 -14.11 -1.81
N ALA A 13 48.87 -12.86 -1.72
CA ALA A 13 48.15 -11.81 -1.01
C ALA A 13 47.02 -11.28 -1.92
N LEU A 14 45.76 -11.52 -1.52
CA LEU A 14 44.63 -10.71 -1.96
C LEU A 14 44.36 -9.67 -0.89
N THR A 15 44.71 -8.42 -1.17
CA THR A 15 44.27 -7.24 -0.44
C THR A 15 42.76 -7.07 -0.61
N MET A 16 42.00 -7.58 0.35
CA MET A 16 40.59 -7.21 0.56
C MET A 16 40.57 -5.87 1.31
N VAL A 17 40.08 -4.83 0.64
CA VAL A 17 39.71 -3.58 1.29
C VAL A 17 38.46 -3.86 2.11
N ALA A 18 38.59 -3.82 3.44
CA ALA A 18 37.47 -3.89 4.36
C ALA A 18 36.63 -2.62 4.23
N THR A 19 35.56 -2.67 3.43
CA THR A 19 34.45 -1.72 3.56
C THR A 19 33.75 -2.05 4.88
N LEU A 20 33.88 -1.16 5.86
CA LEU A 20 33.08 -1.15 7.08
C LEU A 20 31.62 -0.92 6.69
N GLY A 21 30.90 -2.01 6.42
CA GLY A 21 29.44 -2.00 6.44
C GLY A 21 29.01 -1.83 7.89
N VAL A 22 28.33 -0.74 8.19
CA VAL A 22 27.58 -0.59 9.44
C VAL A 22 26.45 -1.63 9.39
N THR A 23 26.71 -2.82 9.91
CA THR A 23 25.64 -3.77 10.24
C THR A 23 24.92 -3.18 11.44
N GLN A 24 23.72 -2.64 11.21
CA GLN A 24 22.79 -2.31 12.30
C GLN A 24 22.58 -3.60 13.12
N PRO A 25 22.70 -3.54 14.47
CA PRO A 25 22.39 -4.70 15.29
C PRO A 25 20.88 -4.92 15.25
N VAL A 26 20.43 -5.88 14.45
CA VAL A 26 19.09 -6.45 14.61
C VAL A 26 19.16 -7.20 15.93
N THR A 27 18.49 -6.70 16.97
CA THR A 27 18.29 -7.46 18.19
C THR A 27 17.49 -8.70 17.81
N THR A 28 18.15 -9.86 17.79
CA THR A 28 17.50 -11.16 17.66
C THR A 28 16.66 -11.39 18.90
N VAL A 29 15.39 -10.98 18.87
CA VAL A 29 14.40 -11.46 19.83
C VAL A 29 14.10 -12.89 19.43
N GLN A 30 14.24 -13.81 20.38
CA GLN A 30 14.02 -15.23 20.17
C GLN A 30 12.54 -15.51 20.42
N LEU A 31 11.71 -15.25 19.40
CA LEU A 31 10.30 -15.63 19.39
C LEU A 31 10.19 -17.16 19.25
N ALA A 32 9.20 -17.87 19.81
CA ALA A 32 9.22 -19.36 19.85
C ALA A 32 8.24 -20.14 18.94
N ALA A 33 7.19 -19.55 18.34
CA ALA A 33 6.59 -20.11 17.11
C ALA A 33 6.08 -19.03 16.12
N LEU A 34 6.44 -19.17 14.82
CA LEU A 34 5.88 -18.36 13.73
C LEU A 34 4.74 -19.12 13.06
N ILE A 35 3.50 -18.66 13.24
CA ILE A 35 2.33 -19.28 12.63
C ILE A 35 2.00 -18.59 11.32
N ILE A 36 2.18 -19.29 10.19
CA ILE A 36 1.87 -18.77 8.86
C ILE A 36 0.46 -19.16 8.45
N GLY A 37 -0.39 -18.15 8.27
CA GLY A 37 -1.67 -18.30 7.58
C GLY A 37 -1.46 -18.22 6.08
N ALA A 38 -1.38 -19.38 5.42
CA ALA A 38 -1.23 -19.45 3.97
C ALA A 38 -2.37 -18.73 3.23
N SER A 39 -2.15 -18.34 1.97
CA SER A 39 -3.13 -17.57 1.16
C SER A 39 -3.59 -18.36 -0.06
N SER A 40 -4.65 -17.93 -0.73
CA SER A 40 -5.15 -18.59 -1.95
C SER A 40 -4.13 -18.60 -3.11
N THR A 41 -3.17 -17.66 -3.11
CA THR A 41 -2.10 -17.56 -4.11
C THR A 41 -0.76 -18.10 -3.63
N ASN A 42 -0.61 -18.33 -2.33
CA ASN A 42 0.49 -19.08 -1.72
C ASN A 42 -0.05 -20.10 -0.68
N PRO A 43 -0.64 -21.23 -1.13
CA PRO A 43 -1.32 -22.17 -0.23
C PRO A 43 -0.38 -22.97 0.68
N SER A 44 0.92 -23.03 0.35
CA SER A 44 1.95 -23.64 1.20
C SER A 44 2.49 -22.67 2.25
N GLY A 45 2.29 -21.36 2.08
CA GLY A 45 2.83 -20.36 3.00
C GLY A 45 4.34 -20.14 2.88
N ASP A 46 5.04 -20.87 1.99
CA ASP A 46 6.49 -20.78 1.82
C ASP A 46 6.92 -19.35 1.47
N GLY A 47 7.98 -18.86 2.12
CA GLY A 47 8.52 -17.51 1.93
C GLY A 47 7.77 -16.41 2.70
N VAL A 48 6.65 -16.72 3.39
CA VAL A 48 6.03 -15.74 4.31
C VAL A 48 6.91 -15.56 5.55
N GLU A 49 7.65 -16.60 5.94
CA GLU A 49 8.68 -16.51 6.96
C GLU A 49 9.76 -15.47 6.64
N ASP A 50 10.04 -15.20 5.35
CA ASP A 50 11.05 -14.24 4.91
C ASP A 50 10.54 -12.79 4.87
N PHE A 51 9.26 -12.55 5.15
CA PHE A 51 8.70 -11.21 5.15
C PHE A 51 9.44 -10.32 6.14
N TYR A 52 9.62 -9.06 5.75
CA TYR A 52 10.32 -8.06 6.55
C TYR A 52 11.75 -8.48 6.92
N GLY A 53 12.45 -9.13 5.99
CA GLY A 53 13.80 -9.63 6.19
C GLY A 53 13.90 -10.77 7.20
N GLY A 54 12.80 -11.51 7.42
CA GLY A 54 12.74 -12.61 8.38
C GLY A 54 12.72 -12.14 9.83
N LEU A 55 12.16 -10.95 10.11
CA LEU A 55 12.11 -10.36 11.46
C LEU A 55 11.54 -11.32 12.52
N TYR A 56 10.60 -12.17 12.14
CA TYR A 56 9.92 -13.12 13.02
C TYR A 56 10.45 -14.55 12.87
N GLN A 57 11.56 -14.77 12.15
CA GLN A 57 12.20 -16.09 12.06
C GLN A 57 12.97 -16.41 13.34
N GLN A 58 12.86 -17.66 13.73
CA GLN A 58 13.27 -18.15 15.05
C GLN A 58 14.51 -19.06 14.97
N GLY A 59 14.80 -19.56 13.77
CA GLY A 59 15.89 -20.48 13.47
C GLY A 59 15.49 -21.43 12.34
N PRO A 60 16.41 -22.28 11.85
CA PRO A 60 16.08 -23.23 10.79
C PRO A 60 15.13 -24.33 11.30
N GLY A 61 13.83 -24.22 10.97
CA GLY A 61 12.85 -25.30 11.08
C GLY A 61 11.70 -25.13 12.09
N GLU A 62 11.51 -23.95 12.68
CA GLU A 62 10.50 -23.68 13.74
C GLU A 62 9.20 -23.03 13.24
N THR A 63 9.05 -22.88 11.92
CA THR A 63 7.84 -22.31 11.32
C THR A 63 6.67 -23.31 11.33
N VAL A 64 5.53 -22.90 11.91
CA VAL A 64 4.29 -23.68 11.91
C VAL A 64 3.36 -23.13 10.84
N VAL A 65 3.16 -23.87 9.75
CA VAL A 65 2.26 -23.44 8.69
C VAL A 65 0.84 -23.96 8.94
N ALA A 66 -0.10 -23.04 9.15
CA ALA A 66 -1.52 -23.33 9.09
C ALA A 66 -1.97 -23.33 7.62
N ASN A 67 -2.33 -24.53 7.12
CA ASN A 67 -2.80 -24.69 5.75
C ASN A 67 -3.99 -23.76 5.45
N PHE A 68 -3.96 -23.02 4.34
CA PHE A 68 -5.02 -22.07 3.99
C PHE A 68 -6.42 -22.69 4.00
N PHE A 69 -6.56 -23.93 3.51
CA PHE A 69 -7.85 -24.62 3.36
C PHE A 69 -8.48 -25.04 4.69
N THR A 70 -7.72 -25.06 5.79
CA THR A 70 -8.30 -25.31 7.12
C THR A 70 -8.91 -24.05 7.73
N GLY A 71 -8.67 -22.86 7.14
CA GLY A 71 -9.30 -21.61 7.51
C GLY A 71 -8.99 -21.17 8.95
N PRO A 72 -9.90 -20.39 9.59
CA PRO A 72 -9.74 -19.99 10.99
C PRO A 72 -9.51 -21.17 11.97
N PRO A 73 -10.19 -22.33 11.86
CA PRO A 73 -9.91 -23.49 12.70
C PRO A 73 -8.47 -24.01 12.61
N GLY A 74 -7.83 -23.89 11.44
CA GLY A 74 -6.43 -24.24 11.25
C GLY A 74 -5.48 -23.36 12.04
N ILE A 75 -5.70 -22.05 11.96
CA ILE A 75 -4.92 -21.04 12.69
C ILE A 75 -5.11 -21.23 14.20
N TYR A 76 -6.37 -21.39 14.65
CA TYR A 76 -6.68 -21.70 16.05
C TYR A 76 -5.90 -22.91 16.55
N ARG A 77 -5.90 -24.00 15.77
CA ARG A 77 -5.21 -25.24 16.15
C ARG A 77 -3.69 -25.06 16.20
N ALA A 78 -3.12 -24.32 15.25
CA ALA A 78 -1.70 -24.02 15.25
C ALA A 78 -1.29 -23.22 16.49
N ILE A 79 -2.10 -22.23 16.91
CA ILE A 79 -1.87 -21.49 18.16
C ILE A 79 -1.99 -22.45 19.36
N TYR A 80 -3.09 -23.18 19.46
CA TYR A 80 -3.36 -24.07 20.58
C TYR A 80 -2.30 -25.16 20.76
N ASP A 81 -1.83 -25.76 19.67
CA ASP A 81 -0.85 -26.86 19.70
C ASP A 81 0.57 -26.36 20.06
N ASN A 82 0.85 -25.05 19.98
CA ASN A 82 2.15 -24.43 20.30
C ASN A 82 2.05 -23.36 21.42
N ARG A 83 0.95 -23.34 22.19
CA ARG A 83 0.71 -22.33 23.23
C ARG A 83 1.70 -22.34 24.41
N ASP A 84 2.47 -23.42 24.54
CA ASP A 84 3.46 -23.59 25.61
C ASP A 84 4.82 -22.98 25.23
N ASP A 85 4.96 -22.51 23.98
CA ASP A 85 6.15 -21.83 23.47
C ASP A 85 6.09 -20.33 23.80
N ASP A 86 7.13 -19.80 24.46
CA ASP A 86 7.20 -18.39 24.86
C ASP A 86 7.40 -17.49 23.62
N ASP A 87 6.65 -16.39 23.47
CA ASP A 87 6.81 -15.42 22.35
C ASP A 87 6.33 -15.90 20.97
N ASN A 88 5.10 -16.41 20.89
CA ASN A 88 4.44 -16.77 19.62
C ASN A 88 3.99 -15.54 18.80
N VAL A 89 4.21 -15.57 17.49
CA VAL A 89 3.69 -14.56 16.53
C VAL A 89 2.90 -15.23 15.43
N VAL A 90 1.72 -14.66 15.16
CA VAL A 90 0.86 -15.07 14.05
C VAL A 90 1.08 -14.12 12.89
N LEU A 91 1.77 -14.57 11.84
CA LEU A 91 2.00 -13.80 10.62
C LEU A 91 1.14 -14.37 9.49
N THR A 92 0.21 -13.58 8.99
CA THR A 92 -0.72 -14.02 7.94
C THR A 92 -0.78 -13.00 6.82
N SER A 93 -0.99 -13.44 5.58
CA SER A 93 -1.08 -12.52 4.43
C SER A 93 -2.31 -12.78 3.57
N GLY A 94 -2.86 -11.72 2.98
CA GLY A 94 -3.97 -11.81 2.03
C GLY A 94 -5.20 -12.45 2.65
N TRP A 95 -5.67 -13.57 2.09
CA TRP A 95 -6.84 -14.28 2.60
C TRP A 95 -6.59 -14.98 3.95
N GLY A 96 -5.32 -15.32 4.25
CA GLY A 96 -4.93 -15.80 5.57
C GLY A 96 -5.20 -14.74 6.64
N ALA A 97 -4.89 -13.47 6.35
CA ALA A 97 -5.17 -12.35 7.24
C ALA A 97 -6.68 -12.11 7.45
N ALA A 98 -7.51 -12.40 6.45
CA ALA A 98 -8.97 -12.40 6.63
C ALA A 98 -9.48 -13.55 7.52
N ASN A 99 -8.87 -14.75 7.42
CA ASN A 99 -9.15 -15.84 8.34
C ASN A 99 -8.77 -15.47 9.78
N THR A 100 -7.61 -14.83 9.96
CA THR A 100 -7.15 -14.32 11.27
C THR A 100 -8.10 -13.25 11.81
N SER A 101 -8.57 -12.32 10.98
CA SER A 101 -9.51 -11.27 11.38
C SER A 101 -10.84 -11.84 11.89
N LEU A 102 -11.39 -12.85 11.21
CA LEU A 102 -12.54 -13.60 11.67
C LEU A 102 -12.24 -14.36 12.98
N LEU A 103 -11.07 -15.00 13.09
CA LEU A 103 -10.65 -15.72 14.30
C LEU A 103 -10.57 -14.78 15.51
N LEU A 104 -9.88 -13.64 15.40
CA LEU A 104 -9.75 -12.64 16.46
C LEU A 104 -11.13 -12.16 16.94
N SER A 105 -12.01 -11.84 16.00
CA SER A 105 -13.39 -11.41 16.31
C SER A 105 -14.17 -12.50 17.05
N TYR A 106 -14.04 -13.76 16.62
CA TYR A 106 -14.68 -14.91 17.25
C TYR A 106 -14.16 -15.15 18.67
N LEU A 107 -12.83 -15.25 18.85
CA LEU A 107 -12.21 -15.55 20.13
C LEU A 107 -12.52 -14.47 21.18
N LYS A 108 -12.49 -13.20 20.77
CA LYS A 108 -12.94 -12.08 21.62
C LYS A 108 -14.41 -12.24 22.01
N ALA A 109 -15.30 -12.48 21.04
CA ALA A 109 -16.73 -12.62 21.31
C ALA A 109 -17.05 -13.78 22.26
N THR A 110 -16.24 -14.85 22.25
CA THR A 110 -16.41 -16.02 23.12
C THR A 110 -15.59 -15.96 24.41
N ASN A 111 -14.75 -14.94 24.60
CA ASN A 111 -13.74 -14.87 25.67
C ASN A 111 -12.87 -16.13 25.73
N ASP A 112 -12.43 -16.61 24.56
CA ASP A 112 -11.56 -17.78 24.47
C ASP A 112 -10.11 -17.40 24.84
N PRO A 113 -9.49 -18.07 25.83
CA PRO A 113 -8.15 -17.72 26.29
C PRO A 113 -7.07 -17.89 25.22
N VAL A 114 -7.30 -18.70 24.18
CA VAL A 114 -6.34 -18.91 23.07
C VAL A 114 -6.00 -17.60 22.35
N LEU A 115 -6.86 -16.58 22.46
CA LEU A 115 -6.62 -15.26 21.92
C LEU A 115 -5.32 -14.63 22.43
N ALA A 116 -4.97 -14.87 23.70
CA ALA A 116 -3.83 -14.26 24.36
C ALA A 116 -2.56 -15.13 24.34
N ASP A 117 -2.61 -16.31 23.69
CA ASP A 117 -1.44 -17.19 23.60
C ASP A 117 -0.34 -16.60 22.68
N PRO A 118 -0.66 -15.92 21.54
CA PRO A 118 0.34 -15.16 20.79
C PRO A 118 0.57 -13.76 21.36
N ASN A 119 1.82 -13.31 21.34
CA ASN A 119 2.19 -11.94 21.74
C ASN A 119 1.77 -10.90 20.69
N LEU A 120 1.73 -11.30 19.42
CA LEU A 120 1.50 -10.39 18.30
C LEU A 120 0.81 -11.10 17.13
N TYR A 121 -0.15 -10.41 16.52
CA TYR A 121 -0.73 -10.80 15.24
C TYR A 121 -0.35 -9.79 14.17
N VAL A 122 0.33 -10.23 13.12
CA VAL A 122 0.67 -9.42 11.94
C VAL A 122 -0.15 -9.88 10.74
N LEU A 123 -0.96 -8.97 10.22
CA LEU A 123 -1.92 -9.19 9.14
C LEU A 123 -1.42 -8.42 7.92
N ASP A 124 -0.56 -9.06 7.13
CA ASP A 124 0.00 -8.51 5.91
C ASP A 124 -0.99 -8.53 4.72
N ASN A 125 -0.87 -7.53 3.85
CA ASN A 125 -1.69 -7.36 2.64
C ASN A 125 -3.17 -7.74 2.86
N ASN A 126 -3.73 -7.28 3.98
CA ASN A 126 -4.89 -7.92 4.58
C ASN A 126 -6.17 -7.62 3.80
N VAL A 127 -6.79 -8.66 3.22
CA VAL A 127 -8.05 -8.53 2.46
C VAL A 127 -9.26 -8.24 3.34
N ALA A 128 -9.12 -8.34 4.66
CA ALA A 128 -10.11 -7.95 5.64
C ALA A 128 -9.82 -6.60 6.31
N SER A 129 -8.92 -5.78 5.76
CA SER A 129 -8.71 -4.42 6.26
C SER A 129 -10.03 -3.63 6.25
N PRO A 130 -10.43 -2.96 7.35
CA PRO A 130 -11.75 -2.31 7.45
C PRO A 130 -12.03 -1.33 6.30
N ASN A 131 -11.07 -0.46 5.99
CA ASN A 131 -11.09 0.37 4.79
C ASN A 131 -10.11 -0.19 3.74
N GLY A 132 -10.63 -0.54 2.57
CA GLY A 132 -9.81 -0.91 1.41
C GLY A 132 -9.55 -2.42 1.25
N GLY A 133 -9.79 -3.27 2.23
CA GLY A 133 -9.65 -4.71 2.05
C GLY A 133 -10.59 -5.25 0.96
N PHE A 134 -10.11 -6.14 0.08
CA PHE A 134 -10.92 -6.73 -0.99
C PHE A 134 -12.19 -7.42 -0.46
N GLY A 135 -12.04 -8.22 0.60
CA GLY A 135 -13.14 -8.97 1.22
C GLY A 135 -14.13 -8.08 1.96
N THR A 136 -13.65 -7.04 2.65
CA THR A 136 -14.50 -6.05 3.33
C THR A 136 -15.21 -5.12 2.35
N ARG A 137 -14.53 -4.69 1.29
CA ARG A 137 -15.09 -3.83 0.25
C ARG A 137 -16.15 -4.56 -0.57
N LEU A 138 -15.89 -5.82 -0.93
CA LEU A 138 -16.73 -6.64 -1.81
C LEU A 138 -17.21 -7.91 -1.09
N PRO A 139 -18.12 -7.80 -0.10
CA PRO A 139 -18.52 -8.94 0.75
C PRO A 139 -19.21 -10.07 -0.02
N ALA A 140 -19.71 -9.82 -1.23
CA ALA A 140 -20.26 -10.86 -2.10
C ALA A 140 -19.24 -11.97 -2.45
N PHE A 141 -17.93 -11.67 -2.39
CA PHE A 141 -16.87 -12.67 -2.60
C PHE A 141 -16.72 -13.67 -1.44
N ALA A 142 -17.48 -13.50 -0.34
CA ALA A 142 -17.62 -14.54 0.68
C ALA A 142 -18.15 -15.87 0.12
N VAL A 143 -18.93 -15.83 -0.97
CA VAL A 143 -19.44 -17.03 -1.66
C VAL A 143 -18.30 -17.92 -2.19
N ILE A 144 -17.13 -17.34 -2.48
CA ILE A 144 -15.95 -18.09 -2.95
C ILE A 144 -14.88 -18.24 -1.86
N GLY A 145 -15.21 -17.98 -0.59
CA GLY A 145 -14.34 -18.23 0.55
C GLY A 145 -13.50 -17.04 1.04
N VAL A 146 -13.75 -15.82 0.57
CA VAL A 146 -13.11 -14.61 1.13
C VAL A 146 -13.87 -14.16 2.37
N ASN A 147 -13.27 -14.27 3.56
CA ASN A 147 -13.92 -13.81 4.78
C ASN A 147 -14.10 -12.28 4.77
N PRO A 148 -15.34 -11.75 4.89
CA PRO A 148 -15.61 -10.31 4.77
C PRO A 148 -15.59 -9.58 6.12
N ILE A 149 -15.24 -10.28 7.21
CA ILE A 149 -15.26 -9.72 8.57
C ILE A 149 -14.07 -8.80 8.73
N PRO A 150 -14.28 -7.49 8.99
CA PRO A 150 -13.19 -6.54 9.13
C PRO A 150 -12.31 -6.88 10.34
N THR A 151 -11.01 -6.63 10.25
CA THR A 151 -10.10 -6.72 11.41
C THR A 151 -10.61 -5.84 12.55
N PRO A 152 -10.77 -6.39 13.76
CA PRO A 152 -11.23 -5.60 14.91
C PRO A 152 -10.18 -4.57 15.32
N THR A 153 -10.61 -3.42 15.85
CA THR A 153 -9.69 -2.43 16.46
C THR A 153 -9.28 -2.85 17.86
N ASP A 154 -10.18 -3.50 18.60
CA ASP A 154 -10.05 -3.75 20.03
C ASP A 154 -10.03 -5.25 20.39
N PRO A 155 -9.32 -6.16 19.69
CA PRO A 155 -9.35 -7.59 19.99
C PRO A 155 -8.91 -7.95 21.42
N GLY A 156 -8.27 -7.04 22.17
CA GLY A 156 -7.72 -7.30 23.50
C GLY A 156 -6.29 -7.84 23.47
N VAL A 157 -5.67 -7.87 22.30
CA VAL A 157 -4.29 -8.31 22.04
C VAL A 157 -3.66 -7.45 20.95
N PRO A 158 -2.32 -7.30 20.91
CA PRO A 158 -1.66 -6.49 19.90
C PRO A 158 -1.87 -7.03 18.49
N VAL A 159 -2.37 -6.18 17.58
CA VAL A 159 -2.54 -6.49 16.16
C VAL A 159 -1.87 -5.44 15.30
N VAL A 160 -1.16 -5.87 14.27
CA VAL A 160 -0.63 -4.99 13.23
C VAL A 160 -1.34 -5.31 11.92
N ASN A 161 -2.12 -4.36 11.42
CA ASN A 161 -2.78 -4.45 10.13
C ASN A 161 -1.95 -3.72 9.07
N VAL A 162 -1.35 -4.46 8.14
CA VAL A 162 -0.53 -3.89 7.08
C VAL A 162 -1.35 -3.80 5.81
N VAL A 163 -1.45 -2.58 5.31
CA VAL A 163 -2.09 -2.26 4.05
C VAL A 163 -1.11 -1.55 3.16
N TYR A 164 -1.48 -1.50 1.90
CA TYR A 164 -0.59 -0.90 0.97
C TYR A 164 -1.31 -0.13 -0.13
N GLU A 165 -0.87 1.09 -0.36
CA GLU A 165 -1.53 2.04 -1.27
C GLU A 165 -1.81 1.38 -2.62
N TYR A 166 -3.08 1.44 -3.01
CA TYR A 166 -3.63 0.92 -4.25
C TYR A 166 -3.64 -0.60 -4.44
N ASP A 167 -3.00 -1.41 -3.60
CA ASP A 167 -2.98 -2.87 -3.81
C ASP A 167 -4.40 -3.46 -3.74
N ILE A 168 -4.81 -4.22 -4.75
CA ILE A 168 -6.18 -4.73 -4.83
C ILE A 168 -6.58 -5.61 -3.64
N ASN A 169 -5.62 -6.25 -2.96
CA ASN A 169 -5.91 -7.11 -1.82
C ASN A 169 -6.26 -6.28 -0.59
N SER A 170 -5.41 -5.34 -0.20
CA SER A 170 -5.55 -4.57 1.06
C SER A 170 -6.11 -3.17 0.89
N ASN A 171 -6.16 -2.64 -0.33
CA ASN A 171 -6.51 -1.26 -0.63
C ASN A 171 -7.18 -1.06 -2.02
N ILE A 172 -8.24 -1.82 -2.28
CA ILE A 172 -9.07 -1.66 -3.48
C ILE A 172 -9.92 -0.36 -3.41
N PRO A 173 -10.13 0.35 -4.54
CA PRO A 173 -10.99 1.53 -4.59
C PRO A 173 -12.39 1.31 -4.01
N ALA A 174 -12.96 2.35 -3.40
CA ALA A 174 -14.34 2.34 -2.92
C ALA A 174 -15.32 2.46 -4.08
N TYR A 175 -14.98 3.27 -5.07
CA TYR A 175 -15.90 3.70 -6.12
C TYR A 175 -15.66 2.92 -7.41
N LEU A 176 -16.49 1.90 -7.64
CA LEU A 176 -16.26 0.88 -8.68
C LEU A 176 -16.31 1.42 -10.12
N TRP A 177 -16.90 2.60 -10.34
CA TRP A 177 -16.92 3.25 -11.66
C TRP A 177 -15.76 4.21 -11.89
N ASN A 178 -14.88 4.43 -10.90
CA ASN A 178 -13.64 5.16 -11.13
C ASN A 178 -12.64 4.25 -11.85
N ALA A 179 -12.70 4.25 -13.19
CA ALA A 179 -11.85 3.41 -14.02
C ALA A 179 -10.33 3.68 -13.84
N PRO A 180 -9.85 4.94 -13.70
CA PRO A 180 -8.46 5.21 -13.36
C PRO A 180 -8.00 4.51 -12.08
N ALA A 181 -8.80 4.62 -11.00
CA ALA A 181 -8.47 3.99 -9.72
C ALA A 181 -8.41 2.46 -9.82
N MET A 182 -9.38 1.86 -10.50
CA MET A 182 -9.42 0.40 -10.71
C MET A 182 -8.23 -0.09 -11.55
N ALA A 183 -7.87 0.65 -12.60
CA ALA A 183 -6.70 0.32 -13.43
C ALA A 183 -5.39 0.48 -12.64
N ASN A 184 -5.26 1.56 -11.87
CA ASN A 184 -4.10 1.79 -11.01
C ASN A 184 -3.95 0.68 -9.94
N SER A 185 -5.06 0.26 -9.34
CA SER A 185 -5.06 -0.80 -8.32
C SER A 185 -4.63 -2.16 -8.89
N LEU A 186 -5.04 -2.47 -10.11
CA LEU A 186 -4.57 -3.67 -10.81
C LEU A 186 -3.07 -3.60 -11.13
N MET A 187 -2.57 -2.43 -11.53
CA MET A 187 -1.13 -2.23 -11.77
C MET A 187 -0.32 -2.37 -10.47
N ALA A 188 -0.79 -1.78 -9.37
CA ALA A 188 -0.19 -1.94 -8.04
C ALA A 188 -0.05 -3.42 -7.66
N TYR A 189 -1.10 -4.20 -7.84
CA TYR A 189 -1.08 -5.64 -7.54
C TYR A 189 0.01 -6.39 -8.33
N PHE A 190 0.18 -6.08 -9.63
CA PHE A 190 1.22 -6.71 -10.45
C PHE A 190 2.64 -6.32 -10.05
N GLU A 191 2.86 -5.06 -9.68
CA GLU A 191 4.16 -4.58 -9.20
C GLU A 191 4.50 -5.15 -7.82
N ARG A 192 3.51 -5.31 -6.96
CA ARG A 192 3.73 -5.64 -5.55
C ARG A 192 3.95 -7.10 -5.27
N ARG A 193 3.23 -8.00 -5.93
CA ARG A 193 3.31 -9.44 -5.63
C ARG A 193 4.73 -10.02 -5.76
N LEU A 194 5.70 -9.24 -6.25
CA LEU A 194 7.07 -9.62 -6.52
C LEU A 194 8.10 -9.08 -5.49
N ASN A 195 7.72 -8.25 -4.50
CA ASN A 195 8.71 -7.47 -3.71
C ASN A 195 8.46 -7.37 -2.18
N GLN A 196 7.65 -8.25 -1.56
CA GLN A 196 7.31 -8.13 -0.12
C GLN A 196 8.45 -8.51 0.84
N GLU A 197 9.37 -9.39 0.43
CA GLU A 197 10.47 -9.91 1.25
C GLU A 197 11.49 -8.84 1.67
N SER A 198 11.57 -7.70 0.96
CA SER A 198 12.60 -6.67 1.15
C SER A 198 12.11 -5.37 1.80
N LEU A 199 10.87 -5.32 2.27
CA LEU A 199 10.30 -4.12 2.88
C LEU A 199 10.89 -3.89 4.28
N ASP A 200 11.28 -2.66 4.58
CA ASP A 200 11.65 -2.28 5.95
C ASP A 200 10.37 -2.13 6.79
N PHE A 201 10.27 -2.87 7.90
CA PHE A 201 9.07 -2.91 8.74
C PHE A 201 9.18 -1.95 9.92
N PRO A 202 8.22 -1.02 10.12
CA PRO A 202 8.32 0.00 11.15
C PRO A 202 7.95 -0.51 12.55
N ILE A 203 7.51 -1.75 12.69
CA ILE A 203 7.14 -2.37 13.96
C ILE A 203 8.23 -3.35 14.38
N ASP A 204 8.59 -3.38 15.65
CA ASP A 204 9.50 -4.37 16.22
C ASP A 204 8.82 -5.71 16.53
N ALA A 205 9.60 -6.66 17.04
CA ALA A 205 9.12 -7.98 17.41
C ALA A 205 8.05 -7.97 18.53
N ASP A 206 8.02 -6.91 19.35
CA ASP A 206 7.09 -6.77 20.47
C ASP A 206 5.80 -6.05 20.05
N GLY A 207 5.64 -5.74 18.76
CA GLY A 207 4.47 -5.04 18.23
C GLY A 207 4.50 -3.53 18.42
N GLN A 208 5.63 -2.95 18.83
CA GLN A 208 5.78 -1.50 19.06
C GLN A 208 6.38 -0.80 17.84
N VAL A 209 6.07 0.48 17.68
CA VAL A 209 6.62 1.29 16.60
C VAL A 209 8.10 1.55 16.91
N ARG A 210 9.01 1.09 16.03
CA ARG A 210 10.45 1.29 16.19
C ARG A 210 10.78 2.78 16.28
N ASP A 211 11.79 3.15 17.05
CA ASP A 211 12.29 4.53 17.13
C ASP A 211 11.19 5.57 17.43
N CYS A 212 10.15 5.19 18.18
CA CYS A 212 9.04 6.07 18.56
C CYS A 212 9.37 6.76 19.89
N ASP A 213 9.55 8.08 19.86
CA ASP A 213 9.75 8.89 21.07
C ASP A 213 8.43 9.22 21.77
N ALA A 214 8.49 9.95 22.89
CA ALA A 214 7.29 10.31 23.65
C ALA A 214 6.28 11.18 22.87
N ALA A 215 6.73 11.95 21.87
CA ALA A 215 5.84 12.76 21.04
C ALA A 215 5.14 11.90 19.97
N CYS A 216 5.89 10.95 19.40
CA CYS A 216 5.38 9.90 18.53
C CYS A 216 4.29 9.08 19.25
N GLU A 217 4.58 8.51 20.43
CA GLU A 217 3.58 7.75 21.20
C GLU A 217 2.35 8.59 21.58
N ALA A 218 2.54 9.84 22.02
CA ALA A 218 1.41 10.73 22.32
C ALA A 218 0.52 11.01 21.09
N THR A 219 1.12 11.07 19.89
CA THR A 219 0.37 11.23 18.64
C THR A 219 -0.48 9.98 18.37
N LEU A 220 0.11 8.79 18.45
CA LEU A 220 -0.58 7.52 18.23
C LEU A 220 -1.69 7.29 19.27
N ASP A 221 -1.42 7.55 20.55
CA ASP A 221 -2.39 7.39 21.65
C ASP A 221 -3.58 8.35 21.53
N SER A 222 -3.38 9.51 20.87
CA SER A 222 -4.45 10.46 20.57
C SER A 222 -5.28 10.10 19.32
N GLY A 223 -4.96 8.99 18.66
CA GLY A 223 -5.56 8.56 17.39
C GLY A 223 -5.01 9.29 16.16
N GLY A 224 -3.84 9.93 16.30
CA GLY A 224 -3.15 10.59 15.20
C GLY A 224 -2.40 9.61 14.29
N THR A 225 -1.95 10.12 13.15
CA THR A 225 -1.14 9.39 12.17
C THR A 225 0.27 9.95 12.11
N ILE A 226 1.26 9.08 12.05
CA ILE A 226 2.67 9.41 11.87
C ILE A 226 3.09 8.99 10.46
N GLU A 227 3.75 9.89 9.76
CA GLU A 227 4.39 9.59 8.48
C GLU A 227 5.88 9.41 8.70
N ARG A 228 6.45 8.35 8.12
CA ARG A 228 7.88 8.04 8.22
C ARG A 228 8.42 7.57 6.89
N THR A 229 9.57 8.10 6.49
CA THR A 229 10.34 7.55 5.38
C THR A 229 11.31 6.49 5.92
N MET A 230 11.18 5.28 5.39
CA MET A 230 11.95 4.10 5.78
C MET A 230 13.32 4.06 5.06
N ALA A 231 14.21 3.14 5.47
CA ALA A 231 15.57 3.08 4.94
C ALA A 231 15.64 2.74 3.44
N ASP A 232 14.60 2.07 2.91
CA ASP A 232 14.41 1.75 1.50
C ASP A 232 13.85 2.93 0.67
N GLY A 233 13.56 4.07 1.32
CA GLY A 233 12.98 5.26 0.70
C GLY A 233 11.44 5.22 0.59
N GLN A 234 10.79 4.19 1.12
CA GLN A 234 9.34 4.11 1.13
C GLN A 234 8.75 4.93 2.29
N THR A 235 7.66 5.65 2.03
CA THR A 235 6.90 6.32 3.08
C THR A 235 5.86 5.37 3.66
N VAL A 236 5.76 5.34 4.99
CA VAL A 236 4.74 4.61 5.73
C VAL A 236 3.91 5.55 6.58
N ARG A 237 2.60 5.34 6.60
CA ARG A 237 1.64 5.97 7.50
C ARG A 237 1.30 5.00 8.61
N ILE A 238 1.49 5.42 9.86
CA ILE A 238 1.28 4.60 11.05
C ILE A 238 0.22 5.28 11.92
N SER A 239 -0.85 4.57 12.26
CA SER A 239 -1.88 5.05 13.19
C SER A 239 -2.29 3.93 14.14
N ARG A 240 -2.66 4.24 15.37
CA ARG A 240 -3.13 3.25 16.35
C ARG A 240 -4.56 3.54 16.75
N VAL A 241 -5.42 2.52 16.72
CA VAL A 241 -6.79 2.59 17.20
C VAL A 241 -7.04 1.38 18.10
N ASP A 242 -7.28 1.66 19.38
CA ASP A 242 -7.37 0.64 20.44
C ASP A 242 -6.13 -0.27 20.44
N ASP A 243 -6.30 -1.59 20.25
CA ASP A 243 -5.21 -2.58 20.27
C ASP A 243 -4.59 -2.82 18.88
N THR A 244 -5.15 -2.20 17.83
CA THR A 244 -4.71 -2.41 16.44
C THR A 244 -3.89 -1.23 15.93
N THR A 245 -2.65 -1.53 15.53
CA THR A 245 -1.76 -0.60 14.81
C THR A 245 -1.90 -0.82 13.31
N TYR A 246 -2.21 0.25 12.57
CA TYR A 246 -2.31 0.25 11.12
C TYR A 246 -1.02 0.77 10.51
N VAL A 247 -0.47 0.02 9.55
CA VAL A 247 0.72 0.39 8.78
C VAL A 247 0.33 0.43 7.31
N GLY A 248 0.23 1.63 6.75
CA GLY A 248 -0.03 1.84 5.33
C GLY A 248 1.23 2.25 4.60
N TYR A 249 1.75 1.40 3.70
CA TYR A 249 2.85 1.84 2.85
C TYR A 249 2.33 2.63 1.65
N GLU A 250 2.90 3.81 1.43
CA GLU A 250 2.66 4.62 0.26
C GLU A 250 3.41 4.06 -0.96
N SER A 251 2.84 4.32 -2.13
CA SER A 251 3.44 4.03 -3.42
C SER A 251 4.33 5.20 -3.84
N THR A 252 5.62 4.93 -4.00
CA THR A 252 6.61 5.93 -4.42
C THR A 252 6.25 6.58 -5.77
N ASN A 253 5.60 5.83 -6.65
CA ASN A 253 5.16 6.29 -7.97
C ASN A 253 3.74 5.79 -8.21
N LEU A 254 2.93 6.57 -8.94
CA LEU A 254 1.62 6.09 -9.34
C LEU A 254 1.78 4.83 -10.23
N PRO A 255 1.30 3.64 -9.83
CA PRO A 255 1.50 2.40 -10.60
C PRO A 255 1.07 2.50 -12.06
N LEU A 256 0.03 3.29 -12.35
CA LEU A 256 -0.48 3.51 -13.69
C LEU A 256 0.53 4.18 -14.65
N VAL A 257 1.52 4.92 -14.13
CA VAL A 257 2.56 5.56 -14.96
C VAL A 257 3.82 4.72 -15.14
N ALA A 258 3.92 3.55 -14.50
CA ALA A 258 5.09 2.70 -14.62
C ALA A 258 5.47 2.31 -16.07
N PRO A 259 4.51 2.04 -16.99
CA PRO A 259 4.84 1.81 -18.39
C PRO A 259 5.53 3.00 -19.08
N LEU A 260 5.21 4.24 -18.67
CA LEU A 260 5.89 5.43 -19.20
C LEU A 260 7.32 5.50 -18.69
N ARG A 261 7.53 5.25 -17.39
CA ARG A 261 8.86 5.23 -16.76
C ARG A 261 9.79 4.19 -17.38
N ALA A 262 9.24 3.08 -17.89
CA ALA A 262 10.01 2.07 -18.61
C ALA A 262 10.67 2.58 -19.91
N LEU A 263 10.25 3.74 -20.45
CA LEU A 263 10.85 4.37 -21.63
C LEU A 263 12.13 5.18 -21.33
N GLY A 264 12.59 5.19 -20.07
CA GLY A 264 13.76 5.95 -19.65
C GLY A 264 13.46 7.43 -19.44
N GLU A 265 14.46 8.30 -19.61
CA GLU A 265 14.38 9.71 -19.20
C GLU A 265 13.20 10.50 -19.80
N PRO A 266 12.90 10.40 -21.11
CA PRO A 266 11.74 11.09 -21.67
C PRO A 266 10.42 10.59 -21.07
N GLY A 267 10.36 9.30 -20.76
CA GLY A 267 9.23 8.65 -20.12
C GLY A 267 9.07 9.04 -18.65
N ASN A 268 10.18 9.16 -17.92
CA ASN A 268 10.19 9.65 -16.53
C ASN A 268 9.66 11.06 -16.45
N ARG A 269 10.17 11.98 -17.28
CA ARG A 269 9.68 13.36 -17.30
C ARG A 269 8.20 13.46 -17.62
N LEU A 270 7.72 12.70 -18.61
CA LEU A 270 6.30 12.67 -18.93
C LEU A 270 5.49 12.07 -17.77
N ALA A 271 5.97 10.99 -17.15
CA ALA A 271 5.35 10.39 -15.98
C ALA A 271 5.25 11.38 -14.83
N ASP A 272 6.33 12.08 -14.50
CA ASP A 272 6.38 13.09 -13.45
C ASP A 272 5.40 14.23 -13.74
N ALA A 273 5.33 14.70 -14.99
CA ALA A 273 4.40 15.75 -15.38
C ALA A 273 2.92 15.33 -15.28
N VAL A 274 2.56 14.10 -15.62
CA VAL A 274 1.15 13.65 -15.57
C VAL A 274 0.74 13.11 -14.21
N THR A 275 1.70 12.72 -13.37
CA THR A 275 1.44 12.04 -12.08
C THR A 275 0.55 12.85 -11.15
N PRO A 276 0.75 14.16 -10.91
CA PRO A 276 -0.08 14.89 -9.95
C PRO A 276 -1.57 14.90 -10.31
N ALA A 277 -1.90 15.23 -11.55
CA ALA A 277 -3.29 15.20 -12.03
C ALA A 277 -3.87 13.77 -12.07
N LEU A 278 -3.07 12.78 -12.52
CA LEU A 278 -3.53 11.40 -12.59
C LEU A 278 -3.71 10.78 -11.21
N ARG A 279 -2.89 11.16 -10.22
CA ARG A 279 -3.01 10.78 -8.82
C ARG A 279 -4.33 11.31 -8.25
N ALA A 280 -4.66 12.58 -8.45
CA ALA A 280 -5.97 13.11 -8.04
C ALA A 280 -7.15 12.32 -8.66
N ALA A 281 -7.06 11.93 -9.94
CA ALA A 281 -8.10 11.13 -10.59
C ALA A 281 -8.21 9.70 -10.03
N VAL A 282 -7.08 9.09 -9.66
CA VAL A 282 -7.01 7.78 -9.01
C VAL A 282 -7.53 7.86 -7.57
N ASP A 283 -7.09 8.86 -6.82
CA ASP A 283 -7.42 9.04 -5.41
C ASP A 283 -8.90 9.37 -5.23
N TYR A 284 -9.53 10.03 -6.21
CA TYR A 284 -10.99 10.18 -6.29
C TYR A 284 -11.77 8.83 -6.29
N GLY A 285 -11.08 7.70 -6.47
CA GLY A 285 -11.65 6.35 -6.31
C GLY A 285 -11.72 5.87 -4.86
N TYR A 286 -11.15 6.62 -3.92
CA TYR A 286 -11.01 6.26 -2.51
C TYR A 286 -11.80 7.20 -1.60
N PRO A 287 -12.19 6.75 -0.39
CA PRO A 287 -12.83 7.61 0.59
C PRO A 287 -11.94 8.81 0.90
N ASP A 288 -12.54 10.00 1.03
CA ASP A 288 -11.80 11.24 1.31
C ASP A 288 -10.71 11.60 0.29
N ASN A 289 -10.76 11.04 -0.93
CA ASN A 289 -9.67 11.11 -1.89
C ASN A 289 -8.30 10.72 -1.30
N ASP A 290 -8.29 9.78 -0.35
CA ASP A 290 -7.06 9.32 0.27
C ASP A 290 -7.13 7.79 0.41
N PRO A 291 -6.27 7.06 -0.31
CA PRO A 291 -6.26 5.59 -0.26
C PRO A 291 -5.99 5.05 1.14
N LEU A 292 -5.24 5.75 1.99
CA LEU A 292 -4.83 5.27 3.31
C LEU A 292 -5.58 5.94 4.49
N ALA A 293 -6.59 6.78 4.21
CA ALA A 293 -7.35 7.45 5.26
C ALA A 293 -8.28 6.50 6.03
N ASN A 294 -8.55 6.84 7.30
CA ASN A 294 -9.50 6.18 8.18
C ASN A 294 -9.39 4.64 8.17
N PRO A 295 -8.21 4.08 8.50
CA PRO A 295 -7.94 2.65 8.27
C PRO A 295 -8.79 1.72 9.16
N ASP A 296 -9.35 2.24 10.25
CA ASP A 296 -10.25 1.56 11.19
C ASP A 296 -11.72 1.55 10.74
N LYS A 297 -12.12 2.45 9.84
CA LYS A 297 -13.53 2.60 9.44
C LYS A 297 -13.89 1.58 8.37
N TYR A 298 -14.85 0.72 8.70
CA TYR A 298 -15.43 -0.17 7.70
C TYR A 298 -16.11 0.61 6.57
N VAL A 299 -15.64 0.44 5.33
CA VAL A 299 -16.23 1.08 4.15
C VAL A 299 -16.44 0.07 3.02
N SER A 300 -17.69 -0.28 2.74
CA SER A 300 -18.08 -1.13 1.61
C SER A 300 -17.92 -0.43 0.26
N ALA A 301 -17.93 -1.20 -0.84
CA ALA A 301 -17.98 -0.66 -2.19
C ALA A 301 -19.19 0.26 -2.41
N ARG A 302 -18.98 1.28 -3.24
CA ARG A 302 -19.95 2.27 -3.70
C ARG A 302 -19.79 2.43 -5.21
N LEU A 303 -20.78 3.03 -5.88
CA LEU A 303 -20.72 3.22 -7.33
C LEU A 303 -19.99 4.51 -7.71
N VAL A 304 -20.35 5.62 -7.04
CA VAL A 304 -19.84 6.97 -7.34
C VAL A 304 -19.43 7.71 -6.07
N PRO A 305 -18.44 8.61 -6.16
CA PRO A 305 -18.03 9.46 -5.03
C PRO A 305 -19.11 10.42 -4.56
N THR A 306 -18.94 10.92 -3.33
CA THR A 306 -19.75 11.96 -2.72
C THR A 306 -19.41 13.34 -3.27
N ARG A 307 -20.30 14.32 -3.05
CA ARG A 307 -20.08 15.70 -3.47
C ARG A 307 -18.79 16.31 -2.89
N GLN A 308 -18.48 16.03 -1.62
CA GLN A 308 -17.30 16.57 -0.96
C GLN A 308 -16.00 16.02 -1.58
N GLU A 309 -15.98 14.72 -1.88
CA GLU A 309 -14.88 14.08 -2.61
C GLU A 309 -14.75 14.65 -4.04
N THR A 310 -15.89 14.94 -4.71
CA THR A 310 -15.88 15.58 -6.04
C THR A 310 -15.30 16.99 -6.00
N GLU A 311 -15.68 17.80 -5.02
CA GLU A 311 -15.15 19.16 -4.84
C GLU A 311 -13.63 19.11 -4.60
N ARG A 312 -13.18 18.22 -3.70
CA ARG A 312 -11.76 17.99 -3.44
C ARG A 312 -11.00 17.52 -4.67
N PHE A 313 -11.57 16.58 -5.43
CA PHE A 313 -10.97 16.07 -6.67
C PHE A 313 -10.78 17.19 -7.70
N VAL A 314 -11.77 18.06 -7.89
CA VAL A 314 -11.66 19.16 -8.84
C VAL A 314 -10.52 20.10 -8.47
N ASP A 315 -10.34 20.39 -7.18
CA ASP A 315 -9.28 21.27 -6.70
C ASP A 315 -7.90 20.61 -6.84
N GLU A 316 -7.75 19.35 -6.39
CA GLU A 316 -6.51 18.57 -6.50
C GLU A 316 -6.11 18.31 -7.95
N PHE A 317 -7.06 18.01 -8.83
CA PHE A 317 -6.81 17.76 -10.24
C PHE A 317 -6.33 19.02 -10.96
N ARG A 318 -6.91 20.19 -10.64
CA ARG A 318 -6.46 21.47 -11.19
C ARG A 318 -5.05 21.82 -10.72
N ALA A 319 -4.79 21.69 -9.41
CA ALA A 319 -3.46 21.89 -8.85
C ALA A 319 -2.43 20.94 -9.51
N GLY A 320 -2.80 19.68 -9.70
CA GLY A 320 -1.94 18.69 -10.34
C GLY A 320 -1.67 18.97 -11.82
N ILE A 321 -2.61 19.60 -12.55
CA ILE A 321 -2.33 20.07 -13.91
C ILE A 321 -1.31 21.21 -13.89
N ASP A 322 -1.49 22.18 -13.00
CA ASP A 322 -0.58 23.33 -12.89
C ASP A 322 0.85 22.86 -12.54
N GLU A 323 0.99 21.95 -11.57
CA GLU A 323 2.27 21.32 -11.21
C GLU A 323 2.89 20.56 -12.39
N GLY A 324 2.09 19.74 -13.09
CA GLY A 324 2.55 18.99 -14.25
C GLY A 324 3.09 19.87 -15.37
N VAL A 325 2.44 21.01 -15.59
CA VAL A 325 2.86 22.00 -16.57
C VAL A 325 4.15 22.71 -16.13
N GLU A 326 4.33 22.98 -14.84
CA GLU A 326 5.58 23.51 -14.29
C GLU A 326 6.75 22.54 -14.48
N ILE A 327 6.54 21.24 -14.24
CA ILE A 327 7.54 20.18 -14.50
C ILE A 327 7.95 20.15 -15.99
N LEU A 328 7.01 20.35 -16.91
CA LEU A 328 7.33 20.41 -18.34
C LEU A 328 8.06 21.69 -18.74
N ARG A 329 7.82 22.81 -18.03
CA ARG A 329 8.44 24.13 -18.32
C ARG A 329 9.79 24.32 -17.64
N GLY A 330 10.03 23.67 -16.50
CA GLY A 330 11.30 23.71 -15.79
C GLY A 330 12.35 22.87 -16.51
N ASP A 331 13.26 23.52 -17.23
CA ASP A 331 14.57 22.99 -17.63
C ASP A 331 15.57 24.15 -17.64
N ASP A 332 16.31 24.32 -16.55
CA ASP A 332 17.71 24.79 -16.53
C ASP A 332 18.21 24.76 -15.07
N GLU A 333 18.54 23.58 -14.55
CA GLU A 333 19.76 23.33 -13.75
C GLU A 333 19.82 21.90 -13.16
N SER A 334 20.86 21.18 -13.59
CA SER A 334 21.56 20.05 -12.95
C SER A 334 20.93 19.33 -11.74
N SER A 335 20.62 18.04 -11.93
CA SER A 335 20.92 17.03 -10.90
C SER A 335 21.24 15.67 -11.51
N THR A 336 22.54 15.42 -11.67
CA THR A 336 23.09 14.06 -11.67
C THR A 336 22.75 13.37 -10.36
N VAL A 337 21.77 12.45 -10.38
CA VAL A 337 21.58 11.47 -9.31
C VAL A 337 21.96 10.09 -9.83
N THR A 338 22.91 9.49 -9.14
CA THR A 338 23.55 8.20 -9.42
C THR A 338 22.52 7.06 -9.36
N ARG A 339 22.43 6.29 -10.45
CA ARG A 339 21.57 5.10 -10.58
C ARG A 339 21.93 3.97 -9.59
N PRO A 340 20.95 3.30 -8.97
CA PRO A 340 21.09 1.90 -8.58
C PRO A 340 20.87 0.98 -9.79
N ARG A 341 21.56 -0.17 -9.80
CA ARG A 341 21.49 -1.17 -10.88
C ARG A 341 20.11 -1.84 -10.93
N VAL A 342 19.39 -1.61 -12.03
CA VAL A 342 18.20 -2.37 -12.44
C VAL A 342 18.57 -3.87 -12.58
N ARG A 343 17.94 -4.73 -11.76
CA ARG A 343 17.89 -6.17 -12.00
C ARG A 343 16.90 -6.45 -13.14
N LYS A 344 17.26 -7.41 -14.00
CA LYS A 344 16.59 -7.78 -15.26
C LYS A 344 15.06 -7.84 -15.14
N SER A 345 14.39 -6.93 -15.82
CA SER A 345 12.99 -7.07 -16.21
C SER A 345 12.83 -8.16 -17.28
N LEU A 346 11.66 -8.79 -17.26
CA LEU A 346 11.23 -9.86 -18.14
C LEU A 346 11.33 -9.48 -19.63
N ASP A 347 11.95 -10.36 -20.41
CA ASP A 347 12.17 -10.23 -21.86
C ASP A 347 10.89 -10.61 -22.61
N PHE A 348 10.07 -9.62 -22.96
CA PHE A 348 9.06 -9.73 -23.99
C PHE A 348 9.63 -9.19 -25.30
N SER A 349 10.38 -10.01 -26.02
CA SER A 349 10.83 -9.72 -27.38
C SER A 349 9.84 -10.23 -28.43
N PRO A 350 9.02 -9.38 -29.08
CA PRO A 350 8.44 -9.71 -30.38
C PRO A 350 9.47 -9.41 -31.48
N LYS A 351 9.86 -10.44 -32.24
CA LYS A 351 10.64 -10.26 -33.47
C LYS A 351 9.78 -9.53 -34.50
N SER A 352 10.23 -8.36 -34.98
CA SER A 352 10.02 -7.99 -36.37
C SER A 352 11.10 -7.02 -36.86
N SER A 353 11.50 -7.23 -38.11
CA SER A 353 12.52 -6.50 -38.85
C SER A 353 11.95 -5.25 -39.52
N ARG A 354 12.71 -4.14 -39.49
CA ARG A 354 13.19 -3.39 -40.68
C ARG A 354 13.74 -2.01 -40.30
N ASP A 355 14.82 -1.67 -41.00
CA ASP A 355 15.51 -0.38 -41.04
C ASP A 355 14.59 0.84 -41.16
N SER A 356 14.84 1.86 -40.34
CA SER A 356 14.79 3.27 -40.77
C SER A 356 15.60 4.18 -39.82
N LYS A 357 16.33 5.14 -40.42
CA LYS A 357 17.27 6.10 -39.80
C LYS A 357 16.56 7.12 -38.87
N PRO A 358 17.30 7.78 -37.94
CA PRO A 358 16.70 8.63 -36.91
C PRO A 358 16.37 10.03 -37.44
N ARG A 359 15.21 10.55 -37.05
CA ARG A 359 14.82 11.96 -37.22
C ARG A 359 14.33 12.45 -35.85
N ARG A 360 15.01 13.43 -35.27
CA ARG A 360 14.70 14.07 -33.97
C ARG A 360 13.24 14.59 -33.93
N PRO A 361 12.39 14.14 -32.98
CA PRO A 361 11.05 14.69 -32.78
C PRO A 361 10.77 15.25 -31.36
N GLU A 362 11.72 15.20 -30.42
CA GLU A 362 11.46 15.44 -28.99
C GLU A 362 10.86 16.82 -28.67
N ALA A 363 11.36 17.90 -29.25
CA ALA A 363 10.89 19.25 -28.93
C ALA A 363 9.43 19.49 -29.38
N ALA A 364 9.05 18.93 -30.53
CA ALA A 364 7.72 19.15 -31.11
C ALA A 364 6.61 18.37 -30.38
N MET A 365 6.94 17.22 -29.78
CA MET A 365 5.98 16.42 -29.02
C MET A 365 5.69 17.04 -27.66
N VAL A 366 6.71 17.57 -26.98
CA VAL A 366 6.55 18.26 -25.70
C VAL A 366 5.72 19.53 -25.86
N GLU A 367 5.98 20.31 -26.91
CA GLU A 367 5.23 21.54 -27.19
C GLU A 367 3.75 21.27 -27.47
N SER A 368 3.42 20.20 -28.21
CA SER A 368 2.02 19.84 -28.50
C SER A 368 1.25 19.34 -27.27
N VAL A 369 1.92 18.67 -26.33
CA VAL A 369 1.31 18.20 -25.08
C VAL A 369 1.02 19.39 -24.15
N VAL A 370 1.97 20.32 -24.02
CA VAL A 370 1.79 21.54 -23.21
C VAL A 370 0.63 22.40 -23.73
N GLU A 371 0.47 22.52 -25.04
CA GLU A 371 -0.61 23.30 -25.64
C GLU A 371 -1.99 22.64 -25.45
N GLY A 372 -2.07 21.31 -25.58
CA GLY A 372 -3.31 20.55 -25.32
C GLY A 372 -3.78 20.63 -23.86
N VAL A 373 -2.85 20.59 -22.91
CA VAL A 373 -3.17 20.73 -21.47
C VAL A 373 -3.64 22.16 -21.15
N ARG A 374 -3.00 23.18 -21.73
CA ARG A 374 -3.43 24.59 -21.56
C ARG A 374 -4.84 24.82 -22.08
N GLU A 375 -5.19 24.27 -23.24
CA GLU A 375 -6.54 24.41 -23.81
C GLU A 375 -7.61 23.76 -22.91
N MET A 376 -7.30 22.61 -22.30
CA MET A 376 -8.19 21.93 -21.36
C MET A 376 -8.42 22.73 -20.08
N VAL A 377 -7.37 23.34 -19.51
CA VAL A 377 -7.48 24.22 -18.32
C VAL A 377 -8.35 25.44 -18.59
N GLU A 378 -8.20 26.07 -19.75
CA GLU A 378 -9.02 27.24 -20.10
C GLU A 378 -10.49 26.88 -20.30
N ARG A 379 -10.82 25.70 -20.84
CA ARG A 379 -12.21 25.22 -20.92
C ARG A 379 -12.84 24.97 -19.55
N LEU A 380 -12.05 24.49 -18.58
CA LEU A 380 -12.52 24.24 -17.21
C LEU A 380 -12.70 25.50 -16.35
N LYS A 381 -12.17 26.65 -16.78
CA LYS A 381 -12.39 27.97 -16.15
C LYS A 381 -13.66 28.67 -16.62
N VAL A 382 -14.16 28.35 -17.81
CA VAL A 382 -15.27 29.05 -18.46
C VAL A 382 -16.65 28.51 -18.01
N GLU A 383 -16.72 27.34 -17.38
CA GLU A 383 -17.98 26.80 -16.83
C GLU A 383 -18.23 27.23 -15.36
N ARG A 384 -18.50 28.53 -15.17
CA ARG A 384 -19.36 29.02 -14.07
C ARG A 384 -20.63 29.59 -14.69
N PRO A 385 -21.83 29.10 -14.34
CA PRO A 385 -23.05 29.79 -14.76
C PRO A 385 -23.26 31.02 -13.87
N ASP A 386 -23.14 32.21 -14.46
CA ASP A 386 -23.63 33.45 -13.87
C ASP A 386 -25.15 33.37 -13.68
N GLN A 387 -25.59 33.25 -12.43
CA GLN A 387 -26.96 33.57 -12.05
C GLN A 387 -27.11 35.08 -11.96
N SER A 388 -27.68 35.70 -13.00
CA SER A 388 -28.42 36.96 -12.83
C SER A 388 -29.60 37.03 -13.79
N SER A 389 -30.80 36.70 -13.29
CA SER A 389 -32.02 37.37 -13.73
C SER A 389 -33.04 37.36 -12.59
N THR A 390 -33.34 38.56 -12.11
CA THR A 390 -34.31 38.91 -11.07
C THR A 390 -35.74 38.80 -11.62
N PRO A 391 -36.76 38.51 -10.79
CA PRO A 391 -38.10 38.16 -11.27
C PRO A 391 -38.98 39.38 -11.55
N ALA A 392 -39.78 39.30 -12.63
CA ALA A 392 -40.79 40.29 -12.97
C ALA A 392 -42.16 39.91 -12.35
N GLU A 393 -42.50 40.65 -11.30
CA GLU A 393 -43.80 41.27 -11.00
C GLU A 393 -45.03 40.79 -11.79
N SER A 394 -45.99 40.17 -11.08
CA SER A 394 -47.36 39.92 -11.55
C SER A 394 -48.26 41.12 -11.22
N PRO A 395 -49.22 41.46 -12.10
CA PRO A 395 -50.43 42.15 -11.69
C PRO A 395 -51.65 41.21 -11.79
N GLU A 396 -52.36 41.09 -10.68
CA GLU A 396 -53.80 40.80 -10.67
C GLU A 396 -54.55 41.94 -11.41
N PRO A 397 -55.73 41.69 -12.02
CA PRO A 397 -56.93 41.75 -11.17
C PRO A 397 -58.16 40.94 -11.64
N SER A 398 -59.11 40.83 -10.70
CA SER A 398 -60.57 40.86 -10.86
C SER A 398 -61.33 39.54 -10.74
N ALA A 399 -61.98 39.42 -9.58
CA ALA A 399 -63.09 38.53 -9.27
C ALA A 399 -64.36 38.84 -10.07
N GLN A 400 -65.20 37.82 -10.34
CA GLN A 400 -66.59 37.71 -9.84
C GLN A 400 -67.35 36.47 -10.44
N PRO A 401 -68.49 36.02 -9.86
CA PRO A 401 -68.67 34.62 -9.43
C PRO A 401 -69.98 33.93 -9.91
N ALA A 402 -70.27 32.75 -9.30
CA ALA A 402 -71.52 31.96 -9.25
C ALA A 402 -71.82 31.07 -10.47
N GLY A 403 -72.34 29.84 -10.35
CA GLY A 403 -72.84 29.05 -9.23
C GLY A 403 -73.31 27.67 -9.72
N ASP A 404 -73.72 26.85 -8.75
CA ASP A 404 -74.29 25.48 -8.79
C ASP A 404 -73.41 24.28 -9.19
#